data_AF-A0A383AVV8-F1
#
_entry.id   AF-A0A383AVV8-F1
#
_cell.length_a   1.000
_cell.length_b   1.000
_cell.length_c   1.000
_cell.angle_alpha   90.00
_cell.angle_beta   90.00
_cell.angle_gamma   90.00
#
_symmetry.space_group_name_H-M   'P 1'
#
loop_
_entity.id
_entity.type
_entity.pdbx_description
1 polymer ?
#
loop_
_entity_poly.entity_id
_entity_poly.type
_entity_poly.pdbx_seq_one_letter_code
_entity_poly.pdbx_strand_id
1 'polypeptide(L)'
;VNTLVVTYYLAIEQIPALEFMFPTFYSYVLILSCIGIPLLIITGYLHFQKTHAYGSEAEISVEQSPYFYKAAPGWLRDVQWPFFLKLSELLIKTNMNEKLTKKDIEELAELQKKMKILTEGGSIGDPRQKDIID
;
A
#
# COMPACT_ATOMS: atom_id res chain seq x y z
N VAL A 1 -29.28 -37.39 -5.86
CA VAL A 1 -30.07 -36.15 -5.71
C VAL A 1 -29.17 -35.09 -5.07
N ASN A 2 -29.15 -33.85 -5.56
CA ASN A 2 -28.32 -32.76 -5.02
C ASN A 2 -29.02 -32.14 -3.78
N THR A 3 -28.26 -31.79 -2.75
CA THR A 3 -28.74 -31.14 -1.53
C THR A 3 -29.63 -29.93 -1.80
N LEU A 4 -29.30 -29.08 -2.80
CA LEU A 4 -30.16 -27.92 -3.14
C LEU A 4 -31.57 -28.33 -3.56
N VAL A 5 -31.69 -29.38 -4.36
CA VAL A 5 -32.96 -29.91 -4.86
C VAL A 5 -33.75 -30.54 -3.70
N VAL A 6 -33.08 -31.35 -2.87
CA VAL A 6 -33.73 -31.99 -1.71
C VAL A 6 -34.26 -30.95 -0.73
N THR A 7 -33.44 -29.95 -0.37
CA THR A 7 -33.83 -28.91 0.58
C THR A 7 -35.03 -28.11 0.07
N TYR A 8 -35.07 -27.79 -1.23
CA TYR A 8 -36.20 -27.04 -1.77
C TYR A 8 -37.51 -27.84 -1.71
N TYR A 9 -37.55 -29.03 -2.32
CA TYR A 9 -38.80 -29.80 -2.45
C TYR A 9 -39.26 -30.47 -1.15
N LEU A 10 -38.34 -30.78 -0.21
CA LEU A 10 -38.72 -31.41 1.07
C LEU A 10 -38.89 -30.43 2.23
N ALA A 11 -38.24 -29.26 2.20
CA ALA A 11 -38.30 -28.31 3.30
C ALA A 11 -38.97 -26.99 2.91
N ILE A 12 -38.53 -26.35 1.83
CA ILE A 12 -39.01 -25.01 1.46
C ILE A 12 -40.45 -25.05 0.96
N GLU A 13 -40.76 -25.95 0.05
CA GLU A 13 -42.12 -26.11 -0.51
C GLU A 13 -43.15 -26.58 0.53
N GLN A 14 -42.69 -27.26 1.59
CA GLN A 14 -43.56 -27.78 2.64
C GLN A 14 -43.88 -26.75 3.75
N ILE A 15 -43.22 -25.58 3.74
CA ILE A 15 -43.38 -24.53 4.74
C ILE A 15 -43.95 -23.27 4.06
N PRO A 16 -45.24 -22.92 4.28
CA PRO A 16 -45.90 -21.83 3.57
C PRO A 16 -45.21 -20.47 3.67
N ALA A 17 -44.60 -20.17 4.82
CA ALA A 17 -43.87 -18.92 5.03
C ALA A 17 -42.59 -18.84 4.16
N LEU A 18 -41.95 -19.98 3.91
CA LEU A 18 -40.70 -20.07 3.15
C LEU A 18 -40.98 -20.15 1.65
N GLU A 19 -42.03 -20.87 1.26
CA GLU A 19 -42.56 -20.90 -0.12
C GLU A 19 -43.00 -19.51 -0.59
N PHE A 20 -43.63 -18.71 0.27
CA PHE A 20 -44.00 -17.32 -0.06
C PHE A 20 -42.77 -16.46 -0.42
N MET A 21 -41.64 -16.65 0.27
CA MET A 21 -40.39 -15.96 -0.02
C MET A 21 -39.62 -16.54 -1.22
N PHE A 22 -39.78 -17.84 -1.46
CA PHE A 22 -39.06 -18.59 -2.48
C PHE A 22 -40.03 -19.45 -3.32
N PRO A 23 -40.83 -18.81 -4.20
CA PRO A 23 -41.94 -19.47 -4.88
C PRO A 23 -41.52 -20.50 -5.94
N THR A 24 -40.27 -20.43 -6.41
CA THR A 24 -39.72 -21.38 -7.38
C THR A 24 -38.32 -21.81 -6.99
N PHE A 25 -37.92 -23.02 -7.41
CA PHE A 25 -36.56 -23.51 -7.23
C PHE A 25 -35.52 -22.54 -7.81
N TYR A 26 -35.82 -21.94 -8.97
CA TYR A 26 -34.95 -20.93 -9.60
C TYR A 26 -34.80 -19.68 -8.73
N SER A 27 -35.90 -19.15 -8.18
CA SER A 27 -35.85 -17.99 -7.29
C SER A 27 -35.05 -18.27 -6.01
N TYR A 28 -35.18 -19.47 -5.44
CA TYR A 28 -34.39 -19.91 -4.29
C TYR A 28 -32.89 -19.91 -4.61
N VAL A 29 -32.48 -20.56 -5.71
CA VAL A 29 -31.06 -20.64 -6.09
C VAL A 29 -30.50 -19.25 -6.36
N LEU A 30 -31.24 -18.38 -7.06
CA LEU A 30 -30.78 -17.03 -7.39
C LEU A 30 -30.57 -16.19 -6.13
N ILE A 31 -31.55 -16.13 -5.23
CA ILE A 31 -31.45 -15.34 -3.99
C ILE A 31 -30.34 -15.89 -3.10
N LEU A 32 -30.26 -17.22 -2.96
CA LEU A 32 -29.21 -17.87 -2.16
C LEU A 32 -27.82 -17.57 -2.72
N SER A 33 -27.62 -17.62 -4.04
CA SER A 33 -26.35 -17.25 -4.66
C SER A 33 -26.04 -15.76 -4.50
N CYS A 34 -27.03 -14.88 -4.70
CA CYS A 34 -26.86 -13.44 -4.55
C CYS A 34 -26.50 -13.01 -3.12
N ILE A 35 -26.89 -13.76 -2.09
CA ILE A 35 -26.54 -13.45 -0.70
C ILE A 35 -25.32 -14.25 -0.24
N GLY A 36 -25.30 -15.55 -0.56
CA GLY A 36 -24.26 -16.48 -0.13
C GLY A 36 -22.89 -16.16 -0.73
N ILE A 37 -22.83 -15.80 -2.02
CA ILE A 37 -21.54 -15.49 -2.66
C ILE A 37 -20.92 -14.22 -2.06
N PRO A 38 -21.61 -13.06 -1.95
CA PRO A 38 -21.05 -11.89 -1.31
C PRO A 38 -20.65 -12.14 0.14
N LEU A 39 -21.44 -12.89 0.90
CA LEU A 39 -21.12 -13.22 2.29
C LEU A 39 -19.84 -14.06 2.39
N LEU A 40 -19.66 -15.04 1.50
CA LEU A 40 -18.42 -15.83 1.44
C LEU A 40 -17.21 -14.97 1.07
N ILE A 41 -17.35 -14.06 0.11
CA ILE A 41 -16.26 -13.14 -0.27
C ILE A 41 -15.89 -12.23 0.91
N ILE A 42 -16.87 -11.63 1.59
CA ILE A 42 -16.63 -10.75 2.73
C ILE A 42 -15.97 -11.51 3.88
N THR A 43 -16.50 -12.68 4.21
CA THR A 43 -15.96 -13.50 5.31
C THR A 43 -14.56 -13.99 4.99
N GLY A 44 -14.33 -14.43 3.76
CA GLY A 44 -13.00 -14.83 3.26
C GLY A 44 -12.01 -13.67 3.31
N TYR A 45 -12.42 -12.47 2.88
CA TYR A 45 -11.60 -11.27 2.93
C TYR A 45 -11.24 -10.85 4.37
N LEU A 46 -12.22 -10.83 5.28
CA LEU A 46 -11.99 -10.52 6.70
C LEU A 46 -11.11 -11.58 7.39
N HIS A 47 -11.26 -12.86 7.01
CA HIS A 47 -10.41 -13.93 7.51
C HIS A 47 -8.97 -13.78 7.00
N PHE A 48 -8.81 -13.49 5.72
CA PHE A 48 -7.53 -13.28 5.09
C PHE A 48 -6.75 -12.12 5.74
N GLN A 49 -7.39 -10.97 5.96
CA GLN A 49 -6.76 -9.83 6.64
C GLN A 49 -6.27 -10.14 8.06
N LYS A 50 -6.94 -11.06 8.77
CA LYS A 50 -6.59 -11.44 10.16
C LYS A 50 -5.53 -12.53 10.23
N THR A 51 -5.11 -13.08 9.10
CA THR A 51 -4.18 -14.21 9.04
C THR A 51 -2.74 -13.70 8.89
N HIS A 52 -1.78 -14.39 9.51
CA HIS A 52 -0.35 -14.10 9.34
C HIS A 52 0.14 -14.10 7.88
N ALA A 53 -0.58 -14.80 7.00
CA ALA A 53 -0.35 -14.82 5.56
C ALA A 53 -0.44 -13.41 4.93
N TYR A 54 -1.28 -12.52 5.44
CA TYR A 54 -1.38 -11.14 4.96
C TYR A 54 -0.05 -10.38 5.13
N GLY A 55 0.64 -10.60 6.25
CA GLY A 55 1.96 -10.02 6.49
C GLY A 55 3.00 -10.53 5.49
N SER A 56 3.01 -11.85 5.26
CA SER A 56 3.95 -12.47 4.30
C SER A 56 3.70 -12.02 2.86
N GLU A 57 2.45 -11.89 2.43
CA GLU A 57 2.14 -11.35 1.09
C GLU A 57 2.52 -9.87 0.96
N ALA A 58 2.34 -9.08 2.01
CA ALA A 58 2.79 -7.69 2.03
C ALA A 58 4.33 -7.58 1.94
N GLU A 59 5.06 -8.44 2.66
CA GLU A 59 6.52 -8.55 2.57
C GLU A 59 6.96 -8.93 1.15
N ILE A 60 6.37 -9.98 0.57
CA ILE A 60 6.64 -10.39 -0.82
C ILE A 60 6.36 -9.24 -1.78
N SER A 61 5.27 -8.49 -1.60
CA SER A 61 4.96 -7.34 -2.46
C SER A 61 6.02 -6.23 -2.38
N VAL A 62 6.67 -6.06 -1.23
CA VAL A 62 7.78 -5.12 -1.05
C VAL A 62 9.05 -5.68 -1.67
N GLU A 63 9.38 -6.94 -1.43
CA GLU A 63 10.56 -7.62 -1.97
C GLU A 63 10.54 -7.76 -3.49
N GLN A 64 9.36 -7.97 -4.08
CA GLN A 64 9.21 -8.10 -5.53
C GLN A 64 9.32 -6.77 -6.27
N SER A 65 9.11 -5.64 -5.58
CA SER A 65 9.11 -4.33 -6.22
C SER A 65 10.55 -3.80 -6.37
N PRO A 66 11.05 -3.64 -7.62
CA PRO A 66 12.41 -3.16 -7.86
C PRO A 66 12.65 -1.72 -7.37
N TYR A 67 11.59 -0.99 -7.01
CA TYR A 67 11.67 0.37 -6.48
C TYR A 67 12.23 0.41 -5.06
N PHE A 68 12.01 -0.63 -4.25
CA PHE A 68 12.55 -0.66 -2.88
C PHE A 68 14.07 -0.84 -2.82
N TYR A 69 14.68 -1.33 -3.90
CA TYR A 69 16.14 -1.44 -4.04
C TYR A 69 16.79 -0.19 -4.66
N LYS A 70 16.02 0.86 -4.95
CA LYS A 70 16.49 2.11 -5.56
C LYS A 70 16.17 3.30 -4.66
N ALA A 71 16.95 4.37 -4.77
CA ALA A 71 16.59 5.65 -4.16
C ALA A 71 15.29 6.16 -4.79
N ALA A 72 14.20 6.14 -4.01
CA ALA A 72 12.89 6.61 -4.46
C ALA A 72 12.95 8.09 -4.89
N PRO A 73 12.30 8.45 -6.01
CA PRO A 73 12.27 9.83 -6.48
C PRO A 73 11.64 10.77 -5.45
N GLY A 74 12.02 12.05 -5.49
CA GLY A 74 11.61 13.05 -4.51
C GLY A 74 12.62 13.17 -3.37
N TRP A 75 12.11 13.47 -2.17
CA TRP A 75 12.95 13.81 -1.02
C TRP A 75 14.03 12.77 -0.66
N LEU A 76 13.78 11.48 -0.89
CA LEU A 76 14.75 10.42 -0.59
C LEU A 76 15.99 10.52 -1.50
N ARG A 77 15.78 10.63 -2.82
CA ARG A 77 16.84 10.73 -3.82
C ARG A 77 17.47 12.12 -3.91
N ASP A 78 16.67 13.17 -3.72
CA ASP A 78 17.09 14.55 -4.00
C ASP A 78 17.62 15.28 -2.76
N VAL A 79 17.42 14.72 -1.56
CA VAL A 79 17.81 15.33 -0.29
C VAL A 79 18.52 14.34 0.64
N GLN A 80 17.86 13.25 1.04
CA GLN A 80 18.39 12.36 2.08
C GLN A 80 19.71 11.68 1.66
N TRP A 81 19.73 10.99 0.52
CA TRP A 81 20.93 10.30 0.04
C TRP A 81 22.09 11.26 -0.27
N PRO A 82 21.88 12.37 -1.01
CA PRO A 82 22.93 13.36 -1.25
C PRO A 82 23.48 13.97 0.04
N PHE A 83 22.63 14.23 1.04
CA PHE A 83 23.06 14.74 2.33
C PHE A 83 24.01 13.77 3.05
N PHE A 84 23.66 12.48 3.13
CA PHE A 84 24.54 11.49 3.74
C PHE A 84 25.87 11.33 2.99
N LEU A 85 25.83 11.35 1.65
CA LEU A 85 27.04 11.29 0.83
C LEU A 85 27.93 12.51 1.07
N LYS A 86 27.35 13.72 1.05
CA LYS A 86 28.11 14.96 1.27
C LYS A 86 28.69 15.01 2.68
N LEU A 87 27.91 14.62 3.69
CA LEU A 87 28.40 14.54 5.07
C LEU A 87 29.59 13.58 5.18
N SER A 88 29.51 12.40 4.55
CA SER A 88 30.61 11.43 4.50
C SER A 88 31.86 12.00 3.82
N GLU A 89 31.70 12.68 2.68
CA GLU A 89 32.80 13.34 1.96
C GLU A 89 33.51 14.38 2.84
N LEU A 90 32.75 15.22 3.55
CA LEU A 90 33.30 16.25 4.43
C LEU A 90 34.01 15.67 5.65
N LEU A 91 33.49 14.57 6.22
CA LEU A 91 34.16 13.83 7.28
C LEU A 91 35.49 13.25 6.81
N ILE A 92 35.54 12.67 5.62
CA ILE A 92 36.78 12.13 5.02
C ILE A 92 37.79 13.26 4.80
N LYS A 93 37.39 14.38 4.19
CA LYS A 93 38.25 15.56 3.97
C LYS A 93 38.84 16.08 5.29
N THR A 94 37.99 16.21 6.31
CA THR A 94 38.42 16.68 7.64
C THR A 94 39.41 15.70 8.27
N ASN A 95 39.17 14.38 8.14
CA ASN A 95 40.07 13.35 8.64
C ASN A 95 41.42 13.32 7.91
N MET A 96 41.44 13.68 6.61
CA MET A 96 42.66 13.83 5.82
C MET A 96 43.37 15.18 6.04
N ASN A 97 42.91 16.01 7.00
CA ASN A 97 43.38 17.39 7.23
C ASN A 97 43.27 18.30 5.99
N GLU A 98 42.35 17.97 5.07
CA GLU A 98 42.03 18.83 3.94
C GLU A 98 41.13 19.99 4.41
N LYS A 99 41.40 21.20 3.91
CA LYS A 99 40.55 22.36 4.23
C LYS A 99 39.24 22.25 3.46
N LEU A 100 38.14 22.41 4.18
CA LEU A 100 36.82 22.53 3.57
C LEU A 100 36.77 23.75 2.65
N THR A 101 36.30 23.55 1.43
CA THR A 101 36.17 24.64 0.45
C THR A 101 34.88 25.45 0.69
N LYS A 102 34.79 26.66 0.14
CA LYS A 102 33.52 27.43 0.19
C LYS A 102 32.38 26.69 -0.49
N LYS A 103 32.67 26.05 -1.63
CA LYS A 103 31.72 25.23 -2.39
C LYS A 103 31.17 24.06 -1.56
N ASP A 104 32.03 23.39 -0.79
CA ASP A 104 31.63 22.30 0.10
C ASP A 104 30.59 22.74 1.15
N ILE A 105 30.76 23.96 1.68
CA ILE A 105 29.87 24.54 2.68
C ILE A 105 28.55 24.99 2.02
N GLU A 106 28.62 25.60 0.83
CA GLU A 106 27.45 26.03 0.06
C GLU A 106 26.56 24.84 -0.32
N GLU A 107 27.13 23.76 -0.86
CA GLU A 107 26.39 22.53 -1.21
C GLU A 107 25.72 21.90 0.02
N LEU A 108 26.41 21.89 1.18
CA LEU A 108 25.82 21.39 2.42
C LEU A 108 24.67 22.28 2.91
N ALA A 109 24.82 23.61 2.81
CA ALA A 109 23.80 24.57 3.22
C ALA A 109 22.54 24.45 2.34
N GLU A 110 22.69 24.22 1.04
CA GLU A 110 21.56 23.96 0.13
C GLU A 110 20.80 22.70 0.52
N LEU A 111 21.50 21.60 0.83
CA LEU A 111 20.87 20.37 1.30
C LEU A 111 20.17 20.56 2.65
N GLN A 112 20.75 21.33 3.56
CA GLN A 112 20.12 21.70 4.84
C GLN A 112 18.85 22.54 4.64
N LYS A 113 18.86 23.48 3.68
CA LYS A 113 17.66 24.26 3.33
C LYS A 113 16.54 23.35 2.82
N LYS A 114 16.87 22.39 1.95
CA LYS A 114 15.92 21.38 1.45
C LYS A 114 15.36 20.53 2.60
N MET A 115 16.20 20.07 3.53
CA MET A 115 15.73 19.34 4.72
C MET A 115 14.79 20.18 5.58
N LYS A 116 15.07 21.48 5.75
CA LYS A 116 14.21 22.38 6.53
C LYS A 116 12.80 22.47 5.93
N ILE A 117 12.68 22.59 4.61
CA ILE A 117 11.39 22.58 3.91
C ILE A 117 10.61 21.29 4.22
N LEU A 118 11.29 20.14 4.19
CA LEU A 118 10.67 18.85 4.53
C LEU A 118 10.21 18.79 5.99
N THR A 119 10.98 19.33 6.93
CA THR A 119 10.59 19.39 8.35
C THR A 119 9.42 20.31 8.63
N GLU A 120 9.24 21.34 7.80
CA GLU A 120 8.10 22.27 7.87
C GLU A 120 6.84 21.70 7.20
N GLY A 121 6.90 20.48 6.66
CA GLY A 121 5.79 19.82 5.98
C GLY A 121 5.68 20.10 4.47
N GLY A 122 6.69 20.74 3.89
CA GLY A 122 6.81 20.91 2.44
C GLY A 122 7.22 19.62 1.72
N SER A 123 7.06 19.61 0.41
CA SER A 123 7.45 18.50 -0.47
C SER A 123 8.60 18.88 -1.40
N ILE A 124 9.47 17.93 -1.71
CA ILE A 124 10.57 18.09 -2.66
C ILE A 124 10.50 16.99 -3.71
N GLY A 125 10.56 17.39 -4.98
CA GLY A 125 10.44 16.51 -6.14
C GLY A 125 9.04 15.96 -6.37
N ASP A 126 8.00 16.62 -5.84
CA ASP A 126 6.61 16.32 -6.19
C ASP A 126 6.36 16.69 -7.66
N PRO A 127 5.97 15.73 -8.52
CA PRO A 127 5.64 15.99 -9.92
C PRO A 127 4.54 17.04 -10.11
N ARG A 128 3.70 17.27 -9.11
CA ARG A 128 2.57 18.20 -9.13
C ARG A 128 2.93 19.63 -8.71
N GLN A 129 4.11 19.83 -8.11
CA GLN A 129 4.61 21.15 -7.66
C GLN A 129 5.85 21.61 -8.44
N LYS A 130 6.15 20.96 -9.56
CA LYS A 130 7.38 21.17 -10.34
C LYS A 130 7.57 22.62 -10.81
N ASP A 131 6.49 23.42 -10.87
CA ASP A 131 6.49 24.78 -11.39
C ASP A 131 6.77 25.88 -10.34
N ILE A 132 7.01 25.53 -9.06
CA ILE A 132 7.16 26.53 -7.97
C ILE A 132 8.63 26.74 -7.55
N ILE A 133 9.54 25.85 -7.96
CA ILE A 133 10.94 25.87 -7.50
C ILE A 133 11.88 25.52 -8.66
N ASP A 134 11.79 26.26 -9.76
CA ASP A 134 12.87 26.43 -10.74
C ASP A 134 13.21 27.93 -10.83
#